data_AF-A0A371PQM5-F1
#
_entry.id   AF-A0A371PQM5-F1
#
_cell.length_a   1.000
_cell.length_b   1.000
_cell.length_c   1.000
_cell.angle_alpha   90.00
_cell.angle_beta   90.00
_cell.angle_gamma   90.00
#
_symmetry.space_group_name_H-M   'P 1'
#
loop_
_entity.id
_entity.type
_entity.pdbx_description
1 polymer ?
#
loop_
_entity_poly.entity_id
_entity_poly.type
_entity_poly.pdbx_seq_one_letter_code
_entity_poly.pdbx_strand_id
1 'polypeptide(L)'
;MSSPTPQLISPVQLPSIQLPGLGPVLLALLPNSGPTVGGNTVTLFGLGLAGTTSVLFGGASATIVGQDPLGLTVTVQPPAHAAGSVLVTATNGAGTTNPVSYTYVVTAPPATPTAAAIIPPTGPTTGNTPFIIAGSSLQNGTVTFGLTPATVLGTDPTGTVLFGITPAGPAGGGNVPVTVTTPGGSASVPGGYTYVPPAPVVTGTLTPVTAAAGSTFSIAGAQLFGATVLFGATPASGVAVNLAGTALTGTIPPGISGSTVAVTVQTAGGTVSAGSFTYL
;
A
#
# COMPACT_ATOMS: atom_id res chain seq x y z
N MET A 1 74.03 69.72 25.24
CA MET A 1 72.75 69.03 25.00
C MET A 1 72.72 68.55 23.55
N SER A 2 71.96 67.48 23.31
CA SER A 2 71.58 66.86 22.03
C SER A 2 72.43 65.68 21.57
N SER A 3 71.94 64.51 22.00
CA SER A 3 72.28 63.17 21.51
C SER A 3 71.69 62.95 20.11
N PRO A 4 72.43 62.36 19.14
CA PRO A 4 71.85 61.96 17.87
C PRO A 4 70.96 60.72 18.05
N THR A 5 69.72 60.82 17.57
CA THR A 5 68.74 59.74 17.55
C THR A 5 69.14 58.72 16.48
N PRO A 6 69.28 57.41 16.78
CA PRO A 6 69.52 56.41 15.75
C PRO A 6 68.24 56.16 14.94
N GLN A 7 68.31 56.31 13.62
CA GLN A 7 67.24 55.87 12.73
C GLN A 7 67.34 54.36 12.49
N LEU A 8 66.27 53.64 12.81
CA LEU A 8 66.11 52.24 12.42
C LEU A 8 65.40 52.15 11.06
N ILE A 9 66.19 51.67 10.11
CA ILE A 9 65.93 51.24 8.73
C ILE A 9 64.57 50.54 8.57
N SER A 10 63.83 50.93 7.53
CA SER A 10 62.59 50.27 7.10
C SER A 10 62.83 48.78 6.79
N PRO A 11 61.93 47.86 7.17
CA PRO A 11 62.08 46.44 6.86
C PRO A 11 62.08 46.23 5.34
N VAL A 12 63.07 45.48 4.86
CA VAL A 12 63.10 45.02 3.46
C VAL A 12 61.92 44.06 3.25
N GLN A 13 60.97 44.46 2.42
CA GLN A 13 59.85 43.61 2.03
C GLN A 13 60.37 42.49 1.12
N LEU A 14 60.31 41.24 1.58
CA LEU A 14 60.65 40.07 0.78
C LEU A 14 59.68 39.98 -0.42
N PRO A 15 60.15 39.68 -1.64
CA PRO A 15 59.26 39.37 -2.75
C PRO A 15 58.39 38.18 -2.37
N SER A 16 57.07 38.36 -2.38
CA SER A 16 56.13 37.25 -2.28
C SER A 16 56.25 36.41 -3.55
N ILE A 17 56.86 35.22 -3.45
CA ILE A 17 56.71 34.20 -4.50
C ILE A 17 55.26 33.75 -4.45
N GLN A 18 54.45 34.22 -5.39
CA GLN A 18 53.10 33.72 -5.60
C GLN A 18 53.24 32.32 -6.22
N LEU A 19 53.14 31.27 -5.40
CA LEU A 19 53.00 29.91 -5.91
C LEU A 19 51.79 29.90 -6.84
N PRO A 20 51.85 29.34 -8.07
CA PRO A 20 50.64 29.18 -8.87
C PRO A 20 49.60 28.49 -8.00
N GLY A 21 48.45 29.15 -7.81
CA GLY A 21 47.40 28.64 -6.94
C GLY A 21 47.06 27.22 -7.39
N LEU A 22 47.20 26.25 -6.49
CA LEU A 22 46.72 24.91 -6.75
C LEU A 22 45.20 25.04 -6.89
N GLY A 23 44.69 24.83 -8.10
CA GLY A 23 43.25 24.83 -8.36
C GLY A 23 42.56 23.74 -7.53
N PRO A 24 41.22 23.80 -7.43
CA PRO A 24 40.47 22.79 -6.70
C PRO A 24 40.66 21.40 -7.34
N VAL A 25 40.56 20.33 -6.54
CA VAL A 25 40.72 18.94 -7.01
C VAL A 25 39.53 18.10 -6.58
N LEU A 26 38.95 17.34 -7.50
CA LEU A 26 37.96 16.30 -7.18
C LEU A 26 38.63 14.94 -7.07
N LEU A 27 38.30 14.22 -6.00
CA LEU A 27 38.79 12.88 -5.69
C LEU A 27 37.72 11.81 -5.95
N ALA A 28 36.47 12.05 -5.53
CA ALA A 28 35.41 11.05 -5.64
C ALA A 28 34.00 11.67 -5.62
N LEU A 29 33.02 10.88 -6.07
CA LEU A 29 31.59 11.16 -6.01
C LEU A 29 30.89 10.03 -5.26
N LEU A 30 30.00 10.34 -4.32
CA LEU A 30 29.19 9.36 -3.62
C LEU A 30 27.70 9.77 -3.61
N PRO A 31 26.80 8.97 -4.22
CA PRO A 31 27.09 7.85 -5.13
C PRO A 31 27.77 8.32 -6.43
N ASN A 32 28.54 7.45 -7.09
CA ASN A 32 29.16 7.71 -8.41
C ASN A 32 28.24 7.35 -9.59
N SER A 33 27.00 6.97 -9.32
CA SER A 33 25.96 6.70 -10.30
C SER A 33 24.59 7.14 -9.80
N GLY A 34 23.67 7.43 -10.71
CA GLY A 34 22.30 7.80 -10.36
C GLY A 34 21.34 7.81 -11.54
N PRO A 35 20.06 8.11 -11.30
CA PRO A 35 19.01 7.99 -12.30
C PRO A 35 19.15 9.03 -13.42
N THR A 36 18.78 8.68 -14.66
CA THR A 36 18.73 9.60 -15.82
C THR A 36 17.83 10.82 -15.62
N VAL A 37 16.85 10.75 -14.72
CA VAL A 37 16.01 11.90 -14.35
C VAL A 37 16.74 12.93 -13.48
N GLY A 38 17.92 12.59 -12.94
CA GLY A 38 18.67 13.43 -12.01
C GLY A 38 17.97 13.59 -10.66
N GLY A 39 18.35 14.64 -9.91
CA GLY A 39 17.73 15.05 -8.65
C GLY A 39 18.16 14.26 -7.41
N ASN A 40 18.93 13.18 -7.56
CA ASN A 40 19.49 12.46 -6.42
C ASN A 40 20.61 13.26 -5.75
N THR A 41 20.79 13.07 -4.44
CA THR A 41 21.88 13.71 -3.71
C THR A 41 23.21 13.04 -4.05
N VAL A 42 24.18 13.83 -4.48
CA VAL A 42 25.57 13.40 -4.73
C VAL A 42 26.52 14.26 -3.91
N THR A 43 27.39 13.63 -3.15
CA THR A 43 28.47 14.32 -2.42
C THR A 43 29.77 14.19 -3.20
N LEU A 44 30.34 15.34 -3.56
CA LEU A 44 31.66 15.50 -4.15
C LEU A 44 32.69 15.58 -3.03
N PHE A 45 33.74 14.77 -3.10
CA PHE A 45 34.88 14.80 -2.21
C PHE A 45 36.09 15.37 -2.94
N GLY A 46 36.81 16.28 -2.30
CA GLY A 46 37.94 16.93 -2.94
C GLY A 46 38.77 17.80 -2.00
N LEU A 47 39.64 18.60 -2.61
CA LEU A 47 40.47 19.58 -1.92
C LEU A 47 40.24 20.95 -2.53
N GLY A 48 40.17 21.98 -1.69
CA GLY A 48 40.02 23.36 -2.14
C GLY A 48 38.65 23.66 -2.75
N LEU A 49 37.60 22.91 -2.41
CA LEU A 49 36.24 23.09 -2.95
C LEU A 49 35.44 24.22 -2.28
N ALA A 50 36.03 24.93 -1.32
CA ALA A 50 35.34 26.02 -0.62
C ALA A 50 34.91 27.10 -1.63
N GLY A 51 33.69 27.60 -1.45
CA GLY A 51 33.13 28.63 -2.34
C GLY A 51 32.88 28.16 -3.78
N THR A 52 32.57 26.87 -3.99
CA THR A 52 32.16 26.36 -5.30
C THR A 52 30.89 27.11 -5.76
N THR A 53 30.96 27.69 -6.96
CA THR A 53 29.86 28.47 -7.56
C THR A 53 29.14 27.72 -8.66
N SER A 54 29.78 26.71 -9.26
CA SER A 54 29.19 25.89 -10.32
C SER A 54 29.71 24.47 -10.27
N VAL A 55 28.82 23.51 -10.50
CA VAL A 55 29.15 22.10 -10.72
C VAL A 55 28.45 21.65 -12.00
N LEU A 56 29.20 21.06 -12.93
CA LEU A 56 28.69 20.59 -14.21
C LEU A 56 28.76 19.06 -14.29
N PHE A 57 27.70 18.43 -14.76
CA PHE A 57 27.61 17.01 -15.08
C PHE A 57 27.44 16.89 -16.60
N GLY A 58 28.49 16.45 -17.31
CA GLY A 58 28.45 16.37 -18.78
C GLY A 58 28.18 17.70 -19.47
N GLY A 59 28.50 18.82 -18.81
CA GLY A 59 28.21 20.18 -19.28
C GLY A 59 26.88 20.76 -18.79
N ALA A 60 26.00 19.99 -18.15
CA ALA A 60 24.75 20.48 -17.57
C ALA A 60 24.95 20.89 -16.10
N SER A 61 24.42 22.06 -15.70
CA SER A 61 24.57 22.58 -14.33
C SER A 61 23.78 21.78 -13.31
N ALA A 62 24.44 21.37 -12.22
CA ALA A 62 23.83 20.79 -11.03
C ALA A 62 23.46 21.86 -10.00
N THR A 63 22.47 21.55 -9.16
CA THR A 63 22.08 22.41 -8.05
C THR A 63 22.97 22.13 -6.85
N ILE A 64 23.65 23.14 -6.33
CA ILE A 64 24.42 23.03 -5.08
C ILE A 64 23.45 23.14 -3.90
N VAL A 65 23.44 22.12 -3.04
CA VAL A 65 22.55 22.04 -1.86
C VAL A 65 23.28 22.15 -0.53
N GLY A 66 24.60 21.97 -0.53
CA GLY A 66 25.43 22.12 0.66
C GLY A 66 26.91 22.21 0.31
N GLN A 67 27.67 22.88 1.18
CA GLN A 67 29.11 23.07 1.04
C GLN A 67 29.75 22.94 2.41
N ASP A 68 30.87 22.25 2.49
CA ASP A 68 31.73 22.29 3.66
C ASP A 68 32.61 23.56 3.61
N PRO A 69 32.61 24.42 4.65
CA PRO A 69 33.44 25.62 4.70
C PRO A 69 34.94 25.35 4.60
N LEU A 70 35.40 24.16 4.98
CA LEU A 70 36.81 23.75 4.84
C LEU A 70 37.17 23.31 3.41
N GLY A 71 36.17 23.20 2.53
CA GLY A 71 36.38 22.88 1.11
C GLY A 71 36.71 21.42 0.85
N LEU A 72 36.31 20.49 1.73
CA LEU A 72 36.51 19.06 1.53
C LEU A 72 35.33 18.39 0.83
N THR A 73 34.12 18.94 0.98
CA THR A 73 32.92 18.37 0.39
C THR A 73 31.95 19.39 -0.20
N VAL A 74 31.25 18.96 -1.25
CA VAL A 74 30.21 19.72 -1.94
C VAL A 74 29.03 18.77 -2.21
N THR A 75 27.87 19.08 -1.66
CA THR A 75 26.66 18.28 -1.91
C THR A 75 25.84 18.95 -3.01
N VAL A 76 25.49 18.17 -4.04
CA VAL A 76 24.77 18.62 -5.23
C VAL A 76 23.62 17.70 -5.61
N GLN A 77 22.72 18.21 -6.44
CA GLN A 77 21.71 17.45 -7.15
C GLN A 77 21.98 17.53 -8.66
N PRO A 78 22.37 16.41 -9.32
CA PRO A 78 22.62 16.39 -10.75
C PRO A 78 21.35 16.69 -11.55
N PRO A 79 21.47 17.33 -12.72
CA PRO A 79 20.33 17.50 -13.63
C PRO A 79 19.98 16.19 -14.35
N ALA A 80 18.85 16.18 -15.05
CA ALA A 80 18.49 15.10 -15.96
C ALA A 80 19.50 15.01 -17.11
N HIS A 81 19.86 13.79 -17.49
CA HIS A 81 20.81 13.51 -18.57
C HIS A 81 20.51 12.15 -19.22
N ALA A 82 20.90 11.99 -20.48
CA ALA A 82 20.84 10.69 -21.17
C ALA A 82 21.69 9.63 -20.45
N ALA A 83 21.29 8.36 -20.58
CA ALA A 83 22.02 7.25 -19.99
C ALA A 83 23.46 7.17 -20.51
N GLY A 84 24.40 6.88 -19.62
CA GLY A 84 25.82 6.81 -19.94
C GLY A 84 26.71 7.53 -18.94
N SER A 85 28.02 7.42 -19.19
CA SER A 85 29.04 8.05 -18.36
C SER A 85 29.25 9.50 -18.77
N VAL A 86 29.26 10.42 -17.80
CA VAL A 86 29.61 11.83 -17.99
C VAL A 86 30.76 12.23 -17.11
N LEU A 87 31.42 13.33 -17.46
CA LEU A 87 32.45 13.95 -16.62
C LEU A 87 31.84 15.04 -15.74
N VAL A 88 32.26 15.05 -14.48
CA VAL A 88 31.84 16.02 -13.46
C VAL A 88 32.99 16.94 -13.12
N THR A 89 32.74 18.25 -13.14
CA THR A 89 33.71 19.29 -12.78
C THR A 89 33.05 20.31 -11.86
N ALA A 90 33.79 20.78 -10.86
CA ALA A 90 33.38 21.89 -10.00
C ALA A 90 34.26 23.12 -10.26
N THR A 91 33.69 24.32 -10.11
CA THR A 91 34.40 25.59 -10.32
C THR A 91 34.20 26.49 -9.10
N ASN A 92 35.30 27.07 -8.63
CA ASN A 92 35.31 28.13 -7.62
C ASN A 92 36.21 29.30 -8.05
N GLY A 93 36.44 30.27 -7.17
CA GLY A 93 37.30 31.43 -7.45
C GLY A 93 38.76 31.10 -7.76
N ALA A 94 39.24 29.89 -7.44
CA ALA A 94 40.61 29.44 -7.71
C ALA A 94 40.74 28.67 -9.04
N GLY A 95 39.63 28.27 -9.67
CA GLY A 95 39.62 27.59 -10.96
C GLY A 95 38.62 26.45 -11.05
N THR A 96 38.79 25.59 -12.06
CA THR A 96 37.96 24.40 -12.30
C THR A 96 38.73 23.13 -11.92
N THR A 97 38.05 22.16 -11.35
CA THR A 97 38.63 20.88 -10.93
C THR A 97 39.02 20.00 -12.12
N ASN A 98 39.82 18.97 -11.85
CA ASN A 98 39.89 17.80 -12.74
C ASN A 98 38.50 17.15 -12.90
N PRO A 99 38.24 16.52 -14.06
CA PRO A 99 37.00 15.78 -14.27
C PRO A 99 36.99 14.45 -13.50
N VAL A 100 35.83 14.08 -12.94
CA VAL A 100 35.57 12.76 -12.34
C VAL A 100 34.33 12.13 -12.98
N SER A 101 34.35 10.82 -13.19
CA SER A 101 33.26 10.13 -13.91
C SER A 101 32.02 9.93 -13.04
N TYR A 102 30.84 10.17 -13.62
CA TYR A 102 29.54 9.86 -13.05
C TYR A 102 28.69 9.10 -14.06
N THR A 103 28.03 8.02 -13.63
CA THR A 103 27.22 7.19 -14.54
C THR A 103 25.73 7.43 -14.34
N TYR A 104 25.08 7.96 -15.38
CA TYR A 104 23.62 8.00 -15.45
C TYR A 104 23.08 6.63 -15.86
N VAL A 105 22.35 6.00 -14.93
CA VAL A 105 21.69 4.71 -15.13
C VAL A 105 20.20 4.93 -15.36
N VAL A 106 19.64 4.18 -16.32
CA VAL A 106 18.19 4.14 -16.49
C VAL A 106 17.60 3.40 -15.29
N THR A 107 16.98 4.12 -14.37
CA THR A 107 16.11 3.50 -13.37
C THR A 107 14.78 3.20 -14.07
N ALA A 108 14.54 1.93 -14.38
CA ALA A 108 13.23 1.51 -14.85
C ALA A 108 12.18 1.87 -13.77
N PRO A 109 11.04 2.47 -14.14
CA PRO A 109 9.91 2.60 -13.23
C PRO A 109 9.57 1.23 -12.64
N PRO A 110 9.12 1.13 -11.38
CA PRO A 110 8.69 -0.13 -10.82
C PRO A 110 7.61 -0.74 -11.73
N ALA A 111 7.74 -2.02 -12.07
CA ALA A 111 6.81 -2.68 -12.96
C ALA A 111 5.40 -2.67 -12.36
N THR A 112 4.39 -2.36 -13.17
CA THR A 112 2.99 -2.43 -12.75
C THR A 112 2.67 -3.85 -12.28
N PRO A 113 1.98 -4.01 -11.13
CA PRO A 113 1.66 -5.33 -10.63
C PRO A 113 0.63 -6.03 -11.52
N THR A 114 0.64 -7.35 -11.49
CA THR A 114 -0.48 -8.15 -11.97
C THR A 114 -0.97 -9.02 -10.83
N ALA A 115 -2.28 -9.17 -10.69
CA ALA A 115 -2.89 -10.06 -9.71
C ALA A 115 -3.77 -11.05 -10.48
N ALA A 116 -3.31 -12.29 -10.62
CA ALA A 116 -3.93 -13.29 -11.47
C ALA A 116 -5.11 -14.00 -10.78
N ALA A 117 -4.93 -14.35 -9.51
CA ALA A 117 -5.94 -15.07 -8.74
C ALA A 117 -5.71 -14.90 -7.24
N ILE A 118 -6.79 -15.05 -6.46
CA ILE A 118 -6.77 -15.19 -5.01
C ILE A 118 -7.25 -16.58 -4.60
N ILE A 119 -6.59 -17.21 -3.64
CA ILE A 119 -6.91 -18.54 -3.14
C ILE A 119 -6.91 -18.52 -1.60
N PRO A 120 -7.98 -18.98 -0.93
CA PRO A 120 -9.28 -19.31 -1.51
C PRO A 120 -10.00 -18.05 -2.07
N PRO A 121 -10.95 -18.18 -3.02
CA PRO A 121 -11.72 -17.04 -3.55
C PRO A 121 -12.89 -16.62 -2.66
N THR A 122 -13.16 -17.36 -1.58
CA THR A 122 -14.28 -17.14 -0.68
C THR A 122 -13.89 -17.44 0.77
N GLY A 123 -14.57 -16.80 1.73
CA GLY A 123 -14.44 -17.14 3.14
C GLY A 123 -15.47 -16.43 4.04
N PRO A 124 -15.40 -16.61 5.37
CA PRO A 124 -16.42 -16.14 6.31
C PRO A 124 -16.49 -14.61 6.38
N THR A 125 -17.69 -14.05 6.59
CA THR A 125 -17.88 -12.59 6.84
C THR A 125 -17.08 -12.06 8.02
N THR A 126 -16.70 -12.91 8.98
CA THR A 126 -15.84 -12.55 10.12
C THR A 126 -14.38 -12.30 9.73
N GLY A 127 -13.98 -12.62 8.50
CA GLY A 127 -12.60 -12.48 8.04
C GLY A 127 -11.69 -13.55 8.64
N ASN A 128 -10.43 -13.18 8.92
CA ASN A 128 -9.41 -14.06 9.48
C ASN A 128 -9.09 -15.31 8.64
N THR A 129 -9.37 -15.28 7.35
CA THR A 129 -9.02 -16.37 6.42
C THR A 129 -7.62 -16.11 5.87
N PRO A 130 -6.68 -17.07 5.94
CA PRO A 130 -5.42 -16.96 5.22
C PRO A 130 -5.68 -17.02 3.72
N PHE A 131 -5.10 -16.08 2.98
CA PHE A 131 -5.20 -16.02 1.54
C PHE A 131 -3.82 -15.92 0.89
N ILE A 132 -3.73 -16.39 -0.34
CA ILE A 132 -2.62 -16.16 -1.25
C ILE A 132 -3.13 -15.44 -2.51
N ILE A 133 -2.35 -14.52 -3.04
CA ILE A 133 -2.55 -13.88 -4.34
C ILE A 133 -1.36 -14.24 -5.21
N ALA A 134 -1.63 -14.88 -6.35
CA ALA A 134 -0.64 -15.16 -7.37
C ALA A 134 -0.62 -14.04 -8.42
N GLY A 135 0.55 -13.71 -8.96
CA GLY A 135 0.70 -12.59 -9.89
C GLY A 135 2.15 -12.28 -10.24
N SER A 136 2.44 -11.01 -10.49
CA SER A 136 3.79 -10.50 -10.75
C SER A 136 4.00 -9.12 -10.15
N SER A 137 5.26 -8.78 -9.85
CA SER A 137 5.66 -7.48 -9.29
C SER A 137 4.94 -7.14 -7.98
N LEU A 138 4.65 -8.15 -7.16
CA LEU A 138 3.84 -7.99 -5.93
C LEU A 138 4.63 -7.51 -4.71
N GLN A 139 5.95 -7.33 -4.82
CA GLN A 139 6.82 -7.00 -3.68
C GLN A 139 6.42 -5.66 -3.04
N ASN A 140 6.48 -5.62 -1.70
CA ASN A 140 6.03 -4.46 -0.91
C ASN A 140 4.57 -4.06 -1.20
N GLY A 141 3.76 -5.03 -1.63
CA GLY A 141 2.36 -4.84 -1.93
C GLY A 141 1.49 -4.74 -0.68
N THR A 142 0.48 -3.88 -0.74
CA THR A 142 -0.66 -3.86 0.18
C THR A 142 -1.89 -4.41 -0.51
N VAL A 143 -2.83 -4.97 0.24
CA VAL A 143 -4.07 -5.55 -0.31
C VAL A 143 -5.28 -4.94 0.38
N THR A 144 -6.28 -4.56 -0.39
CA THR A 144 -7.58 -4.09 0.11
C THR A 144 -8.71 -4.98 -0.41
N PHE A 145 -9.66 -5.30 0.47
CA PHE A 145 -10.88 -6.05 0.18
C PHE A 145 -12.05 -5.06 0.28
N GLY A 146 -12.58 -4.63 -0.87
CA GLY A 146 -13.45 -3.47 -0.95
C GLY A 146 -12.73 -2.21 -0.48
N LEU A 147 -13.18 -1.66 0.65
CA LEU A 147 -12.57 -0.49 1.30
C LEU A 147 -11.73 -0.86 2.53
N THR A 148 -11.69 -2.14 2.91
CA THR A 148 -11.05 -2.58 4.15
C THR A 148 -9.65 -3.15 3.84
N PRO A 149 -8.58 -2.61 4.43
CA PRO A 149 -7.23 -3.17 4.30
C PRO A 149 -7.13 -4.56 4.89
N ALA A 150 -6.41 -5.45 4.21
CA ALA A 150 -6.01 -6.75 4.74
C ALA A 150 -4.69 -6.68 5.52
N THR A 151 -4.42 -7.69 6.33
CA THR A 151 -3.11 -7.87 6.95
C THR A 151 -2.21 -8.65 6.00
N VAL A 152 -1.24 -8.00 5.38
CA VAL A 152 -0.23 -8.67 4.56
C VAL A 152 0.85 -9.24 5.46
N LEU A 153 1.12 -10.54 5.31
CA LEU A 153 2.16 -11.25 6.08
C LEU A 153 3.48 -11.32 5.34
N GLY A 154 3.46 -11.24 4.01
CA GLY A 154 4.66 -11.16 3.20
C GLY A 154 4.42 -11.41 1.73
N THR A 155 5.52 -11.34 0.98
CA THR A 155 5.62 -11.68 -0.43
C THR A 155 6.84 -12.56 -0.62
N ASP A 156 6.79 -13.46 -1.59
CA ASP A 156 7.97 -14.26 -1.91
C ASP A 156 9.08 -13.38 -2.55
N PRO A 157 10.36 -13.81 -2.54
CA PRO A 157 11.47 -13.01 -3.08
C PRO A 157 11.37 -12.70 -4.57
N THR A 158 10.62 -13.49 -5.35
CA THR A 158 10.38 -13.24 -6.77
C THR A 158 9.18 -12.33 -7.01
N GLY A 159 8.37 -12.08 -5.96
CA GLY A 159 7.15 -11.29 -5.98
C GLY A 159 6.09 -11.78 -6.94
N THR A 160 5.98 -13.09 -7.05
CA THR A 160 4.93 -13.82 -7.78
C THR A 160 3.80 -14.26 -6.86
N VAL A 161 4.02 -14.26 -5.54
CA VAL A 161 3.07 -14.67 -4.51
C VAL A 161 3.08 -13.66 -3.36
N LEU A 162 1.89 -13.18 -3.01
CA LEU A 162 1.62 -12.38 -1.81
C LEU A 162 0.68 -13.16 -0.91
N PHE A 163 0.92 -13.18 0.40
CA PHE A 163 0.04 -13.87 1.34
C PHE A 163 -0.31 -13.00 2.55
N GLY A 164 -1.49 -13.24 3.11
CA GLY A 164 -2.05 -12.41 4.16
C GLY A 164 -3.27 -13.01 4.82
N ILE A 165 -3.92 -12.21 5.66
CA ILE A 165 -5.16 -12.54 6.37
C ILE A 165 -6.26 -11.57 5.94
N THR A 166 -7.42 -12.10 5.53
CA THR A 166 -8.56 -11.30 5.10
C THR A 166 -9.13 -10.47 6.27
N PRO A 167 -9.54 -9.22 6.03
CA PRO A 167 -10.28 -8.46 7.03
C PRO A 167 -11.72 -8.96 7.18
N ALA A 168 -12.44 -8.46 8.19
CA ALA A 168 -13.88 -8.66 8.29
C ALA A 168 -14.60 -8.01 7.09
N GLY A 169 -15.56 -8.74 6.53
CA GLY A 169 -16.35 -8.31 5.39
C GLY A 169 -17.70 -7.69 5.78
N PRO A 170 -18.53 -7.32 4.78
CA PRO A 170 -19.90 -6.87 5.02
C PRO A 170 -20.71 -7.93 5.77
N ALA A 171 -21.53 -7.52 6.76
CA ALA A 171 -22.30 -8.44 7.59
C ALA A 171 -23.27 -9.34 6.79
N GLY A 172 -23.84 -8.80 5.71
CA GLY A 172 -24.73 -9.54 4.79
C GLY A 172 -23.99 -10.48 3.82
N GLY A 173 -22.66 -10.53 3.87
CA GLY A 173 -21.85 -11.23 2.88
C GLY A 173 -21.80 -10.51 1.53
N GLY A 174 -21.42 -11.26 0.50
CA GLY A 174 -21.34 -10.80 -0.87
C GLY A 174 -19.91 -10.68 -1.40
N ASN A 175 -19.81 -10.40 -2.70
CA ASN A 175 -18.53 -10.24 -3.39
C ASN A 175 -18.00 -8.81 -3.20
N VAL A 176 -16.70 -8.69 -2.91
CA VAL A 176 -16.00 -7.42 -2.85
C VAL A 176 -14.82 -7.41 -3.84
N PRO A 177 -14.49 -6.27 -4.46
CA PRO A 177 -13.30 -6.17 -5.29
C PRO A 177 -12.05 -6.34 -4.41
N VAL A 178 -11.04 -7.02 -4.92
CA VAL A 178 -9.72 -7.10 -4.26
C VAL A 178 -8.73 -6.32 -5.10
N THR A 179 -7.99 -5.42 -4.46
CA THR A 179 -6.97 -4.60 -5.12
C THR A 179 -5.63 -4.79 -4.43
N VAL A 180 -4.60 -5.06 -5.22
CA VAL A 180 -3.21 -5.05 -4.78
C VAL A 180 -2.57 -3.73 -5.21
N THR A 181 -1.89 -3.04 -4.29
CA THR A 181 -1.19 -1.79 -4.58
C THR A 181 0.28 -1.94 -4.22
N THR A 182 1.15 -1.59 -5.16
CA THR A 182 2.61 -1.66 -5.07
C THR A 182 3.20 -0.31 -5.48
N PRO A 183 4.52 -0.07 -5.29
CA PRO A 183 5.18 1.12 -5.84
C PRO A 183 5.04 1.28 -7.36
N GLY A 184 4.76 0.19 -8.11
CA GLY A 184 4.54 0.22 -9.56
C GLY A 184 3.11 0.51 -9.99
N GLY A 185 2.19 0.73 -9.05
CA GLY A 185 0.77 0.97 -9.29
C GLY A 185 -0.13 -0.09 -8.66
N SER A 186 -1.35 -0.21 -9.16
CA SER A 186 -2.38 -1.10 -8.60
C SER A 186 -2.89 -2.10 -9.63
N ALA A 187 -3.28 -3.28 -9.15
CA ALA A 187 -3.92 -4.33 -9.93
C ALA A 187 -5.15 -4.86 -9.19
N SER A 188 -6.24 -5.10 -9.93
CA SER A 188 -7.42 -5.76 -9.38
C SER A 188 -7.32 -7.27 -9.59
N VAL A 189 -7.71 -8.05 -8.58
CA VAL A 189 -7.83 -9.50 -8.69
C VAL A 189 -9.12 -9.84 -9.45
N PRO A 190 -9.05 -10.57 -10.58
CA PRO A 190 -10.23 -11.02 -11.29
C PRO A 190 -11.20 -11.80 -10.37
N GLY A 191 -12.49 -11.48 -10.43
CA GLY A 191 -13.53 -12.13 -9.63
C GLY A 191 -13.64 -11.68 -8.18
N GLY A 192 -12.69 -10.87 -7.68
CA GLY A 192 -12.71 -10.36 -6.31
C GLY A 192 -12.68 -11.47 -5.25
N TYR A 193 -13.30 -11.22 -4.10
CA TYR A 193 -13.42 -12.17 -3.00
C TYR A 193 -14.83 -12.20 -2.45
N THR A 194 -15.38 -13.39 -2.24
CA THR A 194 -16.76 -13.55 -1.75
C THR A 194 -16.81 -13.87 -0.27
N TYR A 195 -17.39 -12.96 0.51
CA TYR A 195 -17.70 -13.17 1.91
C TYR A 195 -19.00 -13.96 2.05
N VAL A 196 -18.93 -15.10 2.72
CA VAL A 196 -20.05 -16.00 2.97
C VAL A 196 -20.50 -15.84 4.42
N PRO A 197 -21.74 -15.40 4.69
CA PRO A 197 -22.24 -15.31 6.04
C PRO A 197 -22.47 -16.71 6.61
N PRO A 198 -22.41 -16.89 7.94
CA PRO A 198 -22.66 -18.18 8.57
C PRO A 198 -24.09 -18.66 8.28
N ALA A 199 -24.25 -19.98 8.16
CA ALA A 199 -25.56 -20.59 7.96
C ALA A 199 -26.51 -20.26 9.13
N PRO A 200 -27.82 -20.09 8.86
CA PRO A 200 -28.81 -19.90 9.91
C PRO A 200 -28.91 -21.17 10.76
N VAL A 201 -29.11 -21.00 12.06
CA VAL A 201 -29.32 -22.11 13.01
C VAL A 201 -30.70 -21.92 13.64
N VAL A 202 -31.53 -22.95 13.62
CA VAL A 202 -32.78 -22.99 14.39
C VAL A 202 -32.52 -23.78 15.68
N THR A 203 -32.79 -23.17 16.82
CA THR A 203 -32.52 -23.76 18.15
C THR A 203 -33.81 -24.05 18.93
N GLY A 204 -34.92 -23.41 18.58
CA GLY A 204 -36.24 -23.67 19.15
C GLY A 204 -37.19 -24.32 18.15
N THR A 205 -38.33 -24.79 18.65
CA THR A 205 -39.42 -25.25 17.79
C THR A 205 -40.19 -24.06 17.22
N LEU A 206 -40.67 -24.19 15.98
CA LEU A 206 -41.69 -23.31 15.43
C LEU A 206 -42.89 -23.28 16.40
N THR A 207 -43.36 -22.08 16.74
CA THR A 207 -44.53 -21.91 17.61
C THR A 207 -45.50 -20.90 17.01
N PRO A 208 -46.80 -21.23 16.85
CA PRO A 208 -47.39 -22.57 17.00
C PRO A 208 -47.01 -23.52 15.85
N VAL A 209 -47.06 -24.83 16.09
CA VAL A 209 -46.88 -25.87 15.04
C VAL A 209 -48.18 -26.13 14.24
N THR A 210 -49.31 -25.63 14.73
CA THR A 210 -50.63 -25.73 14.08
C THR A 210 -51.42 -24.45 14.29
N ALA A 211 -51.86 -23.80 13.22
CA ALA A 211 -52.69 -22.59 13.30
C ALA A 211 -53.39 -22.28 11.96
N ALA A 212 -54.38 -21.39 11.99
CA ALA A 212 -54.99 -20.83 10.78
C ALA A 212 -54.05 -19.82 10.10
N ALA A 213 -54.16 -19.69 8.77
CA ALA A 213 -53.45 -18.66 8.02
C ALA A 213 -53.73 -17.24 8.57
N GLY A 214 -52.73 -16.36 8.51
CA GLY A 214 -52.79 -15.01 9.08
C GLY A 214 -52.44 -14.92 10.56
N SER A 215 -52.38 -16.04 11.30
CA SER A 215 -51.87 -16.06 12.67
C SER A 215 -50.38 -15.72 12.70
N THR A 216 -49.87 -15.29 13.85
CA THR A 216 -48.44 -15.04 14.04
C THR A 216 -47.69 -16.32 14.39
N PHE A 217 -46.45 -16.44 13.91
CA PHE A 217 -45.52 -17.49 14.31
C PHE A 217 -44.26 -16.90 14.95
N SER A 218 -43.53 -17.74 15.67
CA SER A 218 -42.22 -17.46 16.25
C SER A 218 -41.26 -18.63 16.02
N ILE A 219 -40.01 -18.33 15.66
CA ILE A 219 -38.90 -19.29 15.53
C ILE A 219 -37.70 -18.72 16.28
N ALA A 220 -37.13 -19.51 17.21
CA ALA A 220 -35.88 -19.17 17.90
C ALA A 220 -34.68 -19.81 17.22
N GLY A 221 -33.55 -19.10 17.18
CA GLY A 221 -32.35 -19.52 16.47
C GLY A 221 -31.16 -18.58 16.64
N ALA A 222 -30.26 -18.61 15.67
CA ALA A 222 -29.12 -17.72 15.52
C ALA A 222 -28.86 -17.43 14.03
N GLN A 223 -28.18 -16.33 13.74
CA GLN A 223 -27.87 -15.89 12.37
C GLN A 223 -29.12 -15.69 11.50
N LEU A 224 -30.19 -15.14 12.08
CA LEU A 224 -31.49 -15.00 11.45
C LEU A 224 -31.71 -13.66 10.72
N PHE A 225 -30.72 -12.76 10.69
CA PHE A 225 -30.86 -11.47 10.03
C PHE A 225 -31.13 -11.61 8.53
N GLY A 226 -32.11 -10.85 8.01
CA GLY A 226 -32.51 -10.92 6.61
C GLY A 226 -33.18 -12.23 6.20
N ALA A 227 -33.67 -13.02 7.15
CA ALA A 227 -34.29 -14.30 6.83
C ALA A 227 -35.64 -14.16 6.12
N THR A 228 -35.87 -15.07 5.18
CA THR A 228 -37.20 -15.39 4.65
C THR A 228 -37.65 -16.72 5.25
N VAL A 229 -38.91 -16.80 5.69
CA VAL A 229 -39.50 -18.05 6.20
C VAL A 229 -40.48 -18.57 5.16
N LEU A 230 -40.36 -19.84 4.78
CA LEU A 230 -41.25 -20.49 3.83
C LEU A 230 -42.03 -21.59 4.53
N PHE A 231 -43.35 -21.61 4.31
CA PHE A 231 -44.26 -22.70 4.69
C PHE A 231 -44.54 -23.52 3.42
N GLY A 232 -43.86 -24.65 3.26
CA GLY A 232 -43.75 -25.33 1.98
C GLY A 232 -43.01 -24.44 0.98
N ALA A 233 -43.67 -24.08 -0.13
CA ALA A 233 -43.14 -23.15 -1.12
C ALA A 233 -43.62 -21.70 -0.91
N THR A 234 -44.53 -21.45 0.03
CA THR A 234 -45.19 -20.15 0.19
C THR A 234 -44.42 -19.29 1.19
N PRO A 235 -43.94 -18.09 0.82
CA PRO A 235 -43.24 -17.21 1.74
C PRO A 235 -44.20 -16.60 2.77
N ALA A 236 -43.78 -16.57 4.02
CA ALA A 236 -44.44 -15.83 5.08
C ALA A 236 -44.32 -14.32 4.86
N SER A 237 -45.29 -13.57 5.38
CA SER A 237 -45.32 -12.10 5.31
C SER A 237 -44.93 -11.47 6.65
N GLY A 238 -44.50 -10.20 6.62
CA GLY A 238 -44.19 -9.43 7.83
C GLY A 238 -43.07 -10.03 8.68
N VAL A 239 -42.14 -10.77 8.07
CA VAL A 239 -41.05 -11.44 8.79
C VAL A 239 -40.13 -10.38 9.40
N ALA A 240 -40.02 -10.40 10.74
CA ALA A 240 -39.18 -9.50 11.51
C ALA A 240 -38.22 -10.31 12.39
N VAL A 241 -37.00 -9.81 12.54
CA VAL A 241 -35.95 -10.39 13.39
C VAL A 241 -35.77 -9.48 14.60
N ASN A 242 -35.59 -10.05 15.78
CA ASN A 242 -35.20 -9.25 16.94
C ASN A 242 -33.80 -8.63 16.75
N LEU A 243 -33.48 -7.59 17.54
CA LEU A 243 -32.19 -6.89 17.43
C LEU A 243 -30.97 -7.78 17.71
N ALA A 244 -31.16 -8.92 18.37
CA ALA A 244 -30.10 -9.89 18.66
C ALA A 244 -29.90 -10.93 17.54
N GLY A 245 -30.78 -11.00 16.54
CA GLY A 245 -30.66 -12.01 15.47
C GLY A 245 -31.01 -13.43 15.90
N THR A 246 -31.71 -13.58 17.02
CA THR A 246 -31.97 -14.87 17.70
C THR A 246 -33.44 -15.30 17.69
N ALA A 247 -34.35 -14.45 17.24
CA ALA A 247 -35.76 -14.80 17.10
C ALA A 247 -36.37 -14.13 15.87
N LEU A 248 -37.20 -14.89 15.17
CA LEU A 248 -38.02 -14.45 14.04
C LEU A 248 -39.49 -14.49 14.42
N THR A 249 -40.26 -13.49 14.02
CA THR A 249 -41.71 -13.51 14.03
C THR A 249 -42.25 -13.13 12.66
N GLY A 250 -43.49 -13.51 12.35
CA GLY A 250 -44.14 -13.14 11.10
C GLY A 250 -45.57 -13.66 11.05
N THR A 251 -46.22 -13.47 9.91
CA THR A 251 -47.59 -13.95 9.68
C THR A 251 -47.59 -15.16 8.76
N ILE A 252 -48.32 -16.21 9.18
CA ILE A 252 -48.42 -17.49 8.49
C ILE A 252 -49.13 -17.26 7.15
N PRO A 253 -48.54 -17.66 6.01
CA PRO A 253 -49.11 -17.42 4.70
C PRO A 253 -50.32 -18.32 4.43
N PRO A 254 -51.15 -18.01 3.40
CA PRO A 254 -52.27 -18.88 3.01
C PRO A 254 -51.84 -20.32 2.72
N GLY A 255 -52.68 -21.28 3.13
CA GLY A 255 -52.47 -22.71 2.94
C GLY A 255 -53.78 -23.48 2.95
N ILE A 256 -53.70 -24.78 2.68
CA ILE A 256 -54.87 -25.67 2.61
C ILE A 256 -55.11 -26.26 4.00
N SER A 257 -56.31 -26.07 4.56
CA SER A 257 -56.70 -26.65 5.86
C SER A 257 -56.49 -28.17 5.87
N GLY A 258 -55.91 -28.69 6.96
CA GLY A 258 -55.55 -30.10 7.13
C GLY A 258 -54.22 -30.52 6.48
N SER A 259 -53.55 -29.65 5.71
CA SER A 259 -52.25 -29.98 5.11
C SER A 259 -51.09 -29.72 6.07
N THR A 260 -50.09 -30.63 6.06
CA THR A 260 -48.81 -30.46 6.76
C THR A 260 -47.72 -30.10 5.77
N VAL A 261 -46.99 -29.02 6.04
CA VAL A 261 -45.88 -28.53 5.21
C VAL A 261 -44.59 -28.47 6.02
N ALA A 262 -43.44 -28.61 5.36
CA ALA A 262 -42.16 -28.29 5.97
C ALA A 262 -42.00 -26.77 6.07
N VAL A 263 -41.41 -26.29 7.17
CA VAL A 263 -41.07 -24.88 7.35
C VAL A 263 -39.56 -24.73 7.24
N THR A 264 -39.11 -23.82 6.39
CA THR A 264 -37.68 -23.55 6.19
C THR A 264 -37.37 -22.08 6.41
N VAL A 265 -36.23 -21.81 7.04
CA VAL A 265 -35.67 -20.47 7.21
C VAL A 265 -34.49 -20.34 6.24
N GLN A 266 -34.54 -19.33 5.38
CA GLN A 266 -33.52 -19.04 4.40
C GLN A 266 -32.88 -17.68 4.68
N THR A 267 -31.56 -17.64 4.73
CA THR A 267 -30.75 -16.40 4.78
C THR A 267 -29.72 -16.42 3.66
N ALA A 268 -28.97 -15.33 3.51
CA ALA A 268 -27.82 -15.29 2.60
C ALA A 268 -26.74 -16.35 2.94
N GLY A 269 -26.74 -16.87 4.17
CA GLY A 269 -25.78 -17.88 4.63
C GLY A 269 -26.22 -19.33 4.34
N GLY A 270 -27.46 -19.52 3.89
CA GLY A 270 -28.00 -20.84 3.54
C GLY A 270 -29.43 -21.04 4.03
N THR A 271 -29.88 -22.29 4.00
CA THR A 271 -31.23 -22.69 4.39
C THR A 271 -31.19 -23.73 5.51
N VAL A 272 -32.08 -23.60 6.48
CA VAL A 272 -32.23 -24.54 7.60
C VAL A 272 -33.70 -24.89 7.80
N SER A 273 -33.98 -26.14 8.20
CA SER A 273 -35.34 -26.57 8.55
C SER A 273 -35.74 -26.01 9.92
N ALA A 274 -36.97 -25.50 10.02
CA ALA A 274 -37.60 -25.07 11.27
C ALA A 274 -38.69 -26.04 11.75
N GLY A 275 -38.78 -27.23 11.15
CA GLY A 275 -39.75 -28.26 11.48
C GLY A 275 -40.90 -28.36 10.48
N SER A 276 -42.03 -28.89 10.94
CA SER A 276 -43.26 -29.01 10.16
C SER A 276 -44.39 -28.19 10.78
N PHE A 277 -45.33 -27.75 9.93
CA PHE A 277 -46.49 -26.96 10.31
C PHE A 277 -47.75 -27.54 9.70
N THR A 278 -48.85 -27.61 10.47
CA THR A 278 -50.16 -28.08 9.96
C THR A 278 -51.19 -26.95 9.95
N TYR A 279 -51.80 -26.71 8.80
CA TYR A 279 -52.84 -25.70 8.62
C TYR A 279 -54.16 -26.13 9.25
N LEU A 280 -54.78 -25.22 10.01
CA LEU A 280 -56.17 -25.34 10.50
C LEU A 280 -57.15 -24.69 9.52
#